data_AF-A0A433U4E1-F1
#
_entry.id   AF-A0A433U4E1-F1
#
_cell.length_a   1.000
_cell.length_b   1.000
_cell.length_c   1.000
_cell.angle_alpha   90.00
_cell.angle_beta   90.00
_cell.angle_gamma   90.00
#
_symmetry.space_group_name_H-M   'P 1'
#
loop_
_entity.id
_entity.type
_entity.pdbx_description
1 polymer ?
#
loop_
_entity_poly.entity_id
_entity_poly.type
_entity_poly.pdbx_seq_one_letter_code
_entity_poly.pdbx_strand_id
1 'polypeptide(L)'
;MDPLHANLNSLFTHLFDDALTEYSYMAEMAGLRYSLDSSIYGLTLSVRGYNDKLTILLKKILEKMTTFVVDPSRLAIFKEMLSRSLKNFQAEQPLQQAIFYTNMLTSEVLWTKDELLQALDDVNVNNLQAFIKELLSKMFIEGFIYGNISRKQALEMMEMVEKTLCSKCETKPLLPSQHRRLREVQLPDGCYFVHKVKNDIHENSGIEVYYQCGQQNTQSNMLIELFCQ
;
A
#
# COMPACT_ATOMS: atom_id res chain seq x y z
N MET A 1 -1.26 12.23 3.94
CA MET A 1 -2.33 11.23 4.15
C MET A 1 -2.44 11.03 5.65
N ASP A 2 -3.56 11.40 6.25
CA ASP A 2 -3.82 11.24 7.70
C ASP A 2 -4.27 9.79 8.04
N PRO A 3 -4.51 9.43 9.31
CA PRO A 3 -4.96 8.09 9.69
C PRO A 3 -6.28 7.67 9.04
N LEU A 4 -7.23 8.61 8.86
CA LEU A 4 -8.52 8.33 8.22
C LEU A 4 -8.31 7.94 6.75
N HIS A 5 -7.56 8.74 5.99
CA HIS A 5 -7.25 8.44 4.59
C HIS A 5 -6.44 7.15 4.43
N ALA A 6 -5.58 6.82 5.40
CA ALA A 6 -4.88 5.52 5.42
C ALA A 6 -5.87 4.35 5.57
N ASN A 7 -6.83 4.44 6.49
CA ASN A 7 -7.90 3.45 6.62
C ASN A 7 -8.78 3.38 5.38
N LEU A 8 -9.17 4.52 4.80
CA LEU A 8 -9.98 4.56 3.57
C LEU A 8 -9.23 3.92 2.39
N ASN A 9 -7.93 4.13 2.27
CA ASN A 9 -7.10 3.50 1.25
C ASN A 9 -7.05 1.97 1.41
N SER A 10 -6.79 1.48 2.63
CA SER A 10 -6.78 0.04 2.93
C SER A 10 -8.14 -0.62 2.72
N LEU A 11 -9.22 0.02 3.18
CA LEU A 11 -10.58 -0.50 2.97
C LEU A 11 -10.97 -0.50 1.49
N PHE A 12 -10.55 0.52 0.74
CA PHE A 12 -10.77 0.54 -0.71
C PHE A 12 -10.13 -0.66 -1.40
N THR A 13 -8.85 -0.96 -1.12
CA THR A 13 -8.17 -2.11 -1.75
C THR A 13 -8.85 -3.44 -1.39
N HIS A 14 -9.21 -3.64 -0.11
CA HIS A 14 -9.91 -4.87 0.30
C HIS A 14 -11.29 -5.02 -0.33
N LEU A 15 -12.08 -3.96 -0.38
CA LEU A 15 -13.40 -3.98 -1.02
C LEU A 15 -13.31 -4.14 -2.54
N PHE A 16 -12.27 -3.57 -3.15
CA PHE A 16 -12.03 -3.69 -4.57
C PHE A 16 -11.65 -5.12 -4.96
N ASP A 17 -10.74 -5.73 -4.21
CA ASP A 17 -10.34 -7.12 -4.41
C ASP A 17 -11.54 -8.05 -4.25
N ASP A 18 -12.32 -7.85 -3.19
CA ASP A 18 -13.55 -8.59 -2.93
C ASP A 18 -14.53 -8.52 -4.10
N ALA A 19 -14.79 -7.30 -4.61
CA ALA A 19 -15.69 -7.06 -5.72
C ALA A 19 -15.20 -7.60 -7.07
N LEU A 20 -13.91 -7.94 -7.19
CA LEU A 20 -13.32 -8.54 -8.39
C LEU A 20 -13.11 -10.05 -8.26
N THR A 21 -13.22 -10.62 -7.06
CA THR A 21 -12.93 -12.03 -6.76
C THR A 21 -13.51 -13.01 -7.78
N GLU A 22 -14.80 -12.87 -8.11
CA GLU A 22 -15.49 -13.77 -9.05
C GLU A 22 -14.87 -13.71 -10.46
N TYR A 23 -14.54 -12.51 -10.93
CA TYR A 23 -13.91 -12.31 -12.24
C TYR A 23 -12.45 -12.77 -12.23
N SER A 24 -11.71 -12.44 -11.17
CA SER A 24 -10.29 -12.79 -11.06
C SER A 24 -10.05 -14.28 -10.88
N TYR A 25 -11.01 -15.02 -10.31
CA TYR A 25 -10.92 -16.47 -10.19
C TYR A 25 -10.77 -17.15 -11.56
N MET A 26 -11.57 -16.74 -12.55
CA MET A 26 -11.47 -17.28 -13.92
C MET A 26 -10.15 -16.88 -14.59
N ALA A 27 -9.68 -15.65 -14.34
CA ALA A 27 -8.38 -15.20 -14.82
C ALA A 27 -7.24 -16.03 -14.21
N GLU A 28 -7.33 -16.34 -12.93
CA GLU A 28 -6.32 -17.14 -12.21
C GLU A 28 -6.26 -18.57 -12.73
N MET A 29 -7.42 -19.19 -12.98
CA MET A 29 -7.47 -20.50 -13.65
C MET A 29 -6.84 -20.49 -15.04
N ALA A 30 -6.89 -19.35 -15.73
CA ALA A 30 -6.20 -19.14 -17.02
C ALA A 30 -4.73 -18.71 -16.88
N GLY A 31 -4.15 -18.73 -15.67
CA GLY A 31 -2.76 -18.35 -15.41
C GLY A 31 -2.50 -16.85 -15.39
N LEU A 32 -3.51 -16.03 -15.12
CA LEU A 32 -3.41 -14.58 -14.97
C LEU A 32 -3.74 -14.19 -13.52
N ARG A 33 -2.89 -13.38 -12.91
CA ARG A 33 -3.09 -12.88 -11.55
C ARG A 33 -2.98 -11.38 -11.51
N TYR A 34 -3.68 -10.77 -10.57
CA TYR A 34 -3.48 -9.38 -10.21
C TYR A 34 -3.36 -9.23 -8.69
N SER A 35 -2.75 -8.15 -8.24
CA SER A 35 -2.81 -7.68 -6.86
C SER A 35 -3.00 -6.18 -6.85
N LEU A 36 -3.83 -5.68 -5.92
CA LEU A 36 -3.98 -4.26 -5.66
C LEU A 36 -3.66 -3.99 -4.18
N ASP A 37 -2.54 -3.34 -3.95
CA ASP A 37 -2.04 -3.07 -2.61
C ASP A 37 -2.09 -1.57 -2.32
N SER A 38 -2.45 -1.21 -1.08
CA SER A 38 -2.36 0.17 -0.60
C SER A 38 -0.95 0.45 -0.09
N SER A 39 -0.46 1.67 -0.33
CA SER A 39 0.81 2.14 0.20
C SER A 39 0.67 3.55 0.75
N ILE A 40 1.70 3.99 1.48
CA ILE A 40 1.83 5.38 1.95
C ILE A 40 1.82 6.41 0.81
N TYR A 41 2.09 5.99 -0.44
CA TYR A 41 2.13 6.84 -1.62
C TYR A 41 0.90 6.69 -2.54
N GLY A 42 -0.09 5.86 -2.16
CA GLY A 42 -1.30 5.62 -2.96
C GLY A 42 -1.57 4.15 -3.17
N LEU A 43 -1.65 3.72 -4.44
CA LEU A 43 -2.01 2.37 -4.85
C LEU A 43 -0.91 1.73 -5.70
N THR A 44 -0.71 0.43 -5.50
CA THR A 44 0.18 -0.39 -6.33
C THR A 44 -0.65 -1.49 -6.99
N LEU A 45 -0.82 -1.39 -8.31
CA LEU A 45 -1.47 -2.42 -9.12
C LEU A 45 -0.41 -3.26 -9.84
N SER A 46 -0.44 -4.58 -9.63
CA SER A 46 0.42 -5.53 -10.34
C SER A 46 -0.46 -6.52 -11.10
N VAL A 47 -0.19 -6.72 -12.40
CA VAL A 47 -0.85 -7.75 -13.23
C VAL A 47 0.22 -8.63 -13.85
N ARG A 48 0.12 -9.95 -13.66
CA ARG A 48 1.15 -10.94 -14.04
C ARG A 48 0.50 -12.17 -14.66
N GLY A 49 1.21 -12.85 -15.56
CA GLY A 49 0.73 -14.08 -16.20
C GLY A 49 0.98 -14.10 -17.71
N TYR A 50 0.24 -14.93 -18.43
CA TYR A 50 0.34 -15.03 -19.89
C TYR A 50 -0.06 -13.73 -20.59
N ASN A 51 0.75 -13.29 -21.56
CA ASN A 51 0.59 -11.99 -22.21
C ASN A 51 -0.69 -11.86 -23.08
N ASP A 52 -1.22 -12.97 -23.64
CA ASP A 52 -2.38 -12.94 -24.57
C ASP A 52 -3.62 -12.22 -24.02
N LYS A 53 -3.92 -12.40 -22.72
CA LYS A 53 -5.11 -11.82 -22.06
C LYS A 53 -4.77 -10.80 -20.98
N LEU A 54 -3.50 -10.49 -20.77
CA LEU A 54 -3.03 -9.60 -19.71
C LEU A 54 -3.60 -8.18 -19.86
N THR A 55 -3.59 -7.64 -21.09
CA THR A 55 -4.16 -6.31 -21.38
C THR A 55 -5.67 -6.26 -21.16
N ILE A 56 -6.38 -7.36 -21.42
CA ILE A 56 -7.84 -7.46 -21.22
C ILE A 56 -8.16 -7.43 -19.72
N LEU A 57 -7.42 -8.20 -18.92
CA LEU A 57 -7.54 -8.20 -17.47
C LEU A 57 -7.25 -6.80 -16.89
N LEU A 58 -6.14 -6.17 -17.31
CA LEU A 58 -5.77 -4.82 -16.88
C LEU A 58 -6.89 -3.81 -17.19
N LYS A 59 -7.42 -3.82 -18.42
CA LYS A 59 -8.52 -2.95 -18.81
C LYS A 59 -9.76 -3.16 -17.94
N LYS A 60 -10.12 -4.43 -17.66
CA LYS A 60 -11.28 -4.74 -16.83
C LYS A 60 -11.12 -4.26 -15.39
N ILE A 61 -9.93 -4.40 -14.83
CA ILE A 61 -9.60 -3.90 -13.49
C ILE A 61 -9.77 -2.38 -13.46
N LEU A 62 -9.20 -1.65 -14.42
CA LEU A 62 -9.34 -0.18 -14.51
C LEU A 62 -10.80 0.25 -14.70
N GLU A 63 -11.55 -0.44 -15.55
CA GLU A 63 -12.98 -0.18 -15.74
C GLU A 63 -13.76 -0.34 -14.45
N LYS A 64 -13.48 -1.39 -13.67
CA LYS A 64 -14.12 -1.62 -12.37
C LYS A 64 -13.70 -0.57 -11.34
N MET A 65 -12.42 -0.16 -11.35
CA MET A 65 -11.85 0.81 -10.41
C MET A 65 -12.50 2.19 -10.59
N THR A 66 -12.64 2.62 -11.83
CA THR A 66 -13.22 3.92 -12.20
C THR A 66 -14.74 4.01 -11.95
N THR A 67 -15.45 2.88 -11.95
CA THR A 67 -16.90 2.82 -11.70
C THR A 67 -17.23 2.13 -10.37
N PHE A 68 -16.29 2.11 -9.43
CA PHE A 68 -16.47 1.39 -8.18
C PHE A 68 -17.53 2.08 -7.31
N VAL A 69 -18.50 1.29 -6.83
CA VAL A 69 -19.54 1.72 -5.91
C VAL A 69 -19.40 0.93 -4.62
N VAL A 70 -19.29 1.63 -3.51
CA VAL A 70 -19.13 1.02 -2.19
C VAL A 70 -20.43 0.35 -1.77
N ASP A 71 -20.39 -0.97 -1.52
CA ASP A 71 -21.49 -1.70 -0.88
C ASP A 71 -21.44 -1.48 0.65
N PRO A 72 -22.48 -0.89 1.27
CA PRO A 72 -22.53 -0.66 2.72
C PRO A 72 -22.38 -1.94 3.55
N SER A 73 -22.93 -3.06 3.09
CA SER A 73 -22.91 -4.34 3.80
C SER A 73 -21.50 -4.92 3.79
N ARG A 74 -20.81 -4.86 2.64
CA ARG A 74 -19.40 -5.29 2.54
C ARG A 74 -18.49 -4.36 3.34
N LEU A 75 -18.72 -3.05 3.29
CA LEU A 75 -17.95 -2.09 4.10
C LEU A 75 -18.03 -2.42 5.58
N ALA A 76 -19.21 -2.75 6.12
CA ALA A 76 -19.35 -3.10 7.53
C ALA A 76 -18.48 -4.32 7.92
N ILE A 77 -18.47 -5.36 7.08
CA ILE A 77 -17.67 -6.57 7.30
C ILE A 77 -16.18 -6.24 7.28
N PHE A 78 -15.69 -5.55 6.24
CA PHE A 78 -14.27 -5.23 6.13
C PHE A 78 -13.80 -4.21 7.17
N LYS A 79 -14.66 -3.26 7.58
CA LYS A 79 -14.40 -2.36 8.70
C LYS A 79 -14.22 -3.13 10.00
N GLU A 80 -15.07 -4.12 10.27
CA GLU A 80 -14.93 -4.97 11.46
C GLU A 80 -13.67 -5.84 11.40
N MET A 81 -13.36 -6.43 10.23
CA MET A 81 -12.12 -7.19 10.03
C MET A 81 -10.87 -6.34 10.25
N LEU A 82 -10.84 -5.10 9.72
CA LEU A 82 -9.75 -4.16 9.93
C LEU A 82 -9.62 -3.78 11.41
N SER A 83 -10.74 -3.50 12.09
CA SER A 83 -10.74 -3.22 13.53
C SER A 83 -10.15 -4.37 14.35
N ARG A 84 -10.56 -5.61 14.05
CA ARG A 84 -10.02 -6.81 14.71
C ARG A 84 -8.53 -6.99 14.42
N SER A 85 -8.12 -6.81 13.16
CA SER A 85 -6.70 -6.90 12.76
C SER A 85 -5.83 -5.89 13.51
N LEU A 86 -6.26 -4.63 13.60
CA LEU A 86 -5.55 -3.59 14.33
C LEU A 86 -5.47 -3.89 15.84
N LYS A 87 -6.54 -4.41 16.45
CA LYS A 87 -6.54 -4.82 17.88
C LYS A 87 -5.64 -6.04 18.13
N ASN A 88 -5.63 -6.99 17.20
CA ASN A 88 -4.83 -8.21 17.31
C ASN A 88 -3.32 -7.93 17.27
N PHE A 89 -2.88 -6.74 16.86
CA PHE A 89 -1.48 -6.33 16.95
C PHE A 89 -0.90 -6.44 18.38
N GLN A 90 -1.73 -6.25 19.41
CA GLN A 90 -1.28 -6.43 20.80
C GLN A 90 -0.86 -7.88 21.10
N ALA A 91 -1.47 -8.84 20.40
CA ALA A 91 -1.21 -10.28 20.54
C ALA A 91 -0.08 -10.78 19.63
N GLU A 92 0.52 -9.91 18.81
CA GLU A 92 1.69 -10.26 18.01
C GLU A 92 2.91 -10.56 18.89
N GLN A 93 3.86 -11.31 18.32
CA GLN A 93 5.07 -11.66 19.04
C GLN A 93 5.89 -10.42 19.42
N PRO A 94 6.57 -10.40 20.59
CA PRO A 94 7.37 -9.26 21.03
C PRO A 94 8.40 -8.75 20.00
N LEU A 95 9.02 -9.66 19.24
CA LEU A 95 9.96 -9.28 18.18
C LEU A 95 9.29 -8.49 17.05
N GLN A 96 8.08 -8.89 16.63
CA GLN A 96 7.33 -8.17 15.59
C GLN A 96 6.91 -6.77 16.05
N GLN A 97 6.56 -6.63 17.33
CA GLN A 97 6.29 -5.34 17.93
C GLN A 97 7.55 -4.46 17.97
N ALA A 98 8.71 -5.02 18.34
CA ALA A 98 9.98 -4.28 18.29
C ALA A 98 10.26 -3.74 16.87
N ILE A 99 10.13 -4.59 15.85
CA ILE A 99 10.27 -4.22 14.43
C ILE A 99 9.30 -3.10 14.02
N PHE A 100 8.04 -3.21 14.43
CA PHE A 100 7.05 -2.16 14.16
C PHE A 100 7.44 -0.82 14.79
N TYR A 101 7.82 -0.81 16.07
CA TYR A 101 8.19 0.43 16.76
C TYR A 101 9.49 1.04 16.25
N THR A 102 10.49 0.24 15.87
CA THR A 102 11.70 0.75 15.22
C THR A 102 11.34 1.46 13.92
N ASN A 103 10.55 0.81 13.04
CA ASN A 103 10.10 1.43 11.80
C ASN A 103 9.30 2.71 12.03
N MET A 104 8.45 2.73 13.06
CA MET A 104 7.70 3.92 13.45
C MET A 104 8.61 5.07 13.86
N LEU A 105 9.63 4.79 14.68
CA LEU A 105 10.55 5.79 15.22
C LEU A 105 11.53 6.32 14.17
N THR A 106 11.88 5.49 13.17
CA THR A 106 12.82 5.87 12.10
C THR A 106 12.12 6.50 10.90
N SER A 107 10.81 6.32 10.71
CA SER A 107 10.06 6.89 9.58
C SER A 107 9.61 8.33 9.83
N GLU A 108 9.63 9.19 8.79
CA GLU A 108 9.08 10.55 8.89
C GLU A 108 7.57 10.57 9.19
N VAL A 109 6.80 9.65 8.59
CA VAL A 109 5.36 9.52 8.81
C VAL A 109 4.99 8.05 8.87
N LEU A 110 4.46 7.62 10.00
CA LEU A 110 3.85 6.31 10.20
C LEU A 110 2.77 6.42 11.28
N TRP A 111 1.59 5.86 11.01
CA TRP A 111 0.45 5.92 11.94
C TRP A 111 0.45 4.74 12.89
N THR A 112 0.25 5.01 14.18
CA THR A 112 0.09 3.97 15.20
C THR A 112 -1.19 3.17 14.96
N LYS A 113 -1.23 1.94 15.49
CA LYS A 113 -2.44 1.12 15.44
C LYS A 113 -3.60 1.77 16.19
N ASP A 114 -3.31 2.51 17.27
CA ASP A 114 -4.32 3.21 18.06
C ASP A 114 -4.91 4.41 17.32
N GLU A 115 -4.08 5.23 16.64
CA GLU A 115 -4.57 6.32 15.79
C GLU A 115 -5.43 5.79 14.63
N LEU A 116 -5.02 4.69 14.01
CA LEU A 116 -5.81 4.03 12.96
C LEU A 116 -7.13 3.48 13.52
N LEU A 117 -7.13 2.91 14.74
CA LEU A 117 -8.36 2.44 15.38
C LEU A 117 -9.32 3.58 15.69
N GLN A 118 -8.83 4.69 16.24
CA GLN A 118 -9.65 5.86 16.55
C GLN A 118 -10.26 6.48 15.28
N ALA A 119 -9.47 6.63 14.22
CA ALA A 119 -9.96 7.16 12.95
C ALA A 119 -10.91 6.21 12.20
N LEU A 120 -11.01 4.94 12.62
CA LEU A 120 -11.90 3.97 11.98
C LEU A 120 -13.37 4.29 12.25
N ASP A 121 -13.70 4.92 13.38
CA ASP A 121 -15.08 5.25 13.74
C ASP A 121 -15.72 6.21 12.73
N ASP A 122 -14.94 7.16 12.22
CA ASP A 122 -15.36 8.15 11.22
C ASP A 122 -15.53 7.60 9.79
N VAL A 123 -15.13 6.34 9.56
CA VAL A 123 -15.29 5.69 8.26
C VAL A 123 -16.76 5.35 8.01
N ASN A 124 -17.29 5.91 6.92
CA ASN A 124 -18.61 5.61 6.39
C ASN A 124 -18.59 5.54 4.85
N VAL A 125 -19.70 5.05 4.27
CA VAL A 125 -19.84 4.84 2.82
C VAL A 125 -19.60 6.11 2.02
N ASN A 126 -20.13 7.25 2.48
CA ASN A 126 -20.02 8.52 1.78
C ASN A 126 -18.57 9.02 1.76
N ASN A 127 -17.88 8.95 2.91
CA ASN A 127 -16.48 9.33 3.03
C ASN A 127 -15.60 8.45 2.14
N LEU A 128 -15.83 7.14 2.13
CA LEU A 128 -15.07 6.22 1.28
C LEU A 128 -15.34 6.47 -0.21
N GLN A 129 -16.59 6.67 -0.60
CA GLN A 129 -16.94 6.95 -1.98
C GLN A 129 -16.37 8.29 -2.46
N ALA A 130 -16.35 9.31 -1.60
CA ALA A 130 -15.72 10.60 -1.87
C ALA A 130 -14.20 10.47 -1.99
N PHE A 131 -13.57 9.74 -1.06
CA PHE A 131 -12.14 9.45 -1.09
C PHE A 131 -11.70 8.77 -2.38
N ILE A 132 -12.44 7.77 -2.86
CA ILE A 132 -12.10 7.07 -4.12
C ILE A 132 -12.11 8.06 -5.30
N LYS A 133 -13.11 8.95 -5.37
CA LYS A 133 -13.17 9.99 -6.41
C LYS A 133 -11.99 10.96 -6.30
N GLU A 134 -11.66 11.39 -5.08
CA GLU A 134 -10.52 12.30 -4.85
C GLU A 134 -9.19 11.64 -5.24
N LEU A 135 -8.96 10.40 -4.80
CA LEU A 135 -7.77 9.60 -5.09
C LEU A 135 -7.54 9.45 -6.59
N LEU A 136 -8.61 9.18 -7.36
CA LEU A 136 -8.53 9.01 -8.81
C LEU A 136 -8.53 10.34 -9.59
N SER A 137 -8.86 11.46 -8.96
CA SER A 137 -8.94 12.77 -9.64
C SER A 137 -7.58 13.37 -9.99
N LYS A 138 -6.53 13.06 -9.22
CA LYS A 138 -5.18 13.60 -9.43
C LYS A 138 -4.14 12.54 -9.11
N MET A 139 -3.40 12.11 -10.13
CA MET A 139 -2.47 10.99 -10.00
C MET A 139 -1.16 11.23 -10.74
N PHE A 140 -0.12 10.54 -10.28
CA PHE A 140 1.08 10.25 -11.04
C PHE A 140 1.20 8.74 -11.14
N ILE A 141 1.48 8.25 -12.35
CA ILE A 141 1.53 6.82 -12.65
C ILE A 141 2.95 6.48 -13.05
N GLU A 142 3.58 5.61 -12.27
CA GLU A 142 4.88 5.01 -12.59
C GLU A 142 4.65 3.54 -12.97
N GLY A 143 4.93 3.20 -14.23
CA GLY A 143 4.68 1.87 -14.79
C GLY A 143 5.96 1.11 -15.08
N PHE A 144 6.05 -0.13 -14.61
CA PHE A 144 7.10 -1.08 -15.01
C PHE A 144 6.47 -2.24 -15.78
N ILE A 145 6.78 -2.34 -17.07
CA ILE A 145 6.28 -3.40 -17.96
C ILE A 145 7.48 -4.24 -18.42
N TYR A 146 7.44 -5.52 -18.10
CA TYR A 146 8.52 -6.46 -18.41
C TYR A 146 7.95 -7.83 -18.81
N GLY A 147 8.52 -8.45 -19.85
CA GLY A 147 8.15 -9.78 -20.31
C GLY A 147 8.05 -9.87 -21.83
N ASN A 148 7.25 -10.83 -22.32
CA ASN A 148 7.01 -11.08 -23.75
C ASN A 148 6.07 -10.02 -24.37
N ILE A 149 6.50 -8.75 -24.36
CA ILE A 149 5.73 -7.59 -24.81
C ILE A 149 6.70 -6.65 -25.55
N SER A 150 6.33 -6.21 -26.74
CA SER A 150 7.11 -5.22 -27.50
C SER A 150 7.01 -3.83 -26.89
N ARG A 151 7.98 -2.95 -27.15
CA ARG A 151 7.94 -1.54 -26.72
C ARG A 151 6.63 -0.84 -27.14
N LYS A 152 6.15 -1.12 -28.36
CA LYS A 152 4.91 -0.54 -28.88
C LYS A 152 3.70 -0.97 -28.04
N GLN A 153 3.56 -2.26 -27.77
CA GLN A 153 2.48 -2.79 -26.93
C GLN A 153 2.54 -2.24 -25.50
N ALA A 154 3.75 -2.09 -24.93
CA ALA A 154 3.91 -1.50 -23.60
C ALA A 154 3.43 -0.04 -23.54
N LEU A 155 3.75 0.76 -24.58
CA LEU A 155 3.25 2.14 -24.69
C LEU A 155 1.72 2.18 -24.87
N GLU A 156 1.16 1.30 -25.71
CA GLU A 156 -0.30 1.18 -25.91
C GLU A 156 -1.01 0.78 -24.60
N MET A 157 -0.41 -0.07 -23.78
CA MET A 157 -0.95 -0.44 -22.47
C MET A 157 -0.98 0.75 -21.51
N MET A 158 0.09 1.54 -21.43
CA MET A 158 0.12 2.74 -20.59
C MET A 158 -0.86 3.81 -21.10
N GLU A 159 -0.93 4.03 -22.41
CA GLU A 159 -1.89 4.95 -23.01
C GLU A 159 -3.34 4.51 -22.72
N MET A 160 -3.62 3.20 -22.71
CA MET A 160 -4.93 2.67 -22.31
C MET A 160 -5.26 2.96 -20.85
N VAL A 161 -4.28 2.83 -19.95
CA VAL A 161 -4.43 3.17 -18.53
C VAL A 161 -4.79 4.66 -18.38
N GLU A 162 -3.98 5.53 -18.98
CA GLU A 162 -4.17 6.99 -18.93
C GLU A 162 -5.52 7.40 -19.53
N LYS A 163 -5.87 6.90 -20.72
CA LYS A 163 -7.15 7.22 -21.37
C LYS A 163 -8.35 6.78 -20.53
N THR A 164 -8.28 5.61 -19.90
CA THR A 164 -9.38 5.09 -19.08
C THR A 164 -9.60 5.98 -17.85
N LEU A 165 -8.52 6.40 -17.18
CA LEU A 165 -8.58 7.28 -16.02
C LEU A 165 -9.03 8.70 -16.40
N CYS A 166 -8.43 9.30 -17.44
CA CYS A 166 -8.81 10.62 -17.92
C CYS A 166 -10.27 10.70 -18.41
N SER A 167 -10.76 9.68 -19.12
CA SER A 167 -12.13 9.69 -19.65
C SER A 167 -13.21 9.44 -18.62
N LYS A 168 -12.95 8.62 -17.60
CA LYS A 168 -13.96 8.23 -16.60
C LYS A 168 -13.87 8.99 -15.28
N CYS A 169 -12.67 9.44 -14.89
CA CYS A 169 -12.42 10.10 -13.61
C CYS A 169 -11.92 11.54 -13.75
N GLU A 170 -11.79 12.05 -14.98
CA GLU A 170 -11.21 13.38 -15.26
C GLU A 170 -9.83 13.57 -14.61
N THR A 171 -9.06 12.48 -14.53
CA THR A 171 -7.77 12.44 -13.83
C THR A 171 -6.81 13.47 -14.40
N LYS A 172 -6.24 14.29 -13.51
CA LYS A 172 -5.21 15.28 -13.84
C LYS A 172 -3.85 14.84 -13.32
N PRO A 173 -2.75 15.24 -13.98
CA PRO A 173 -1.41 14.95 -13.48
C PRO A 173 -1.18 15.65 -12.14
N LEU A 174 -0.48 14.98 -11.23
CA LEU A 174 0.08 15.61 -10.03
C LEU A 174 1.20 16.60 -10.40
N LEU A 175 1.36 17.64 -9.57
CA LEU A 175 2.47 18.57 -9.72
C LEU A 175 3.78 17.91 -9.24
N PRO A 176 4.92 18.20 -9.87
CA PRO A 176 6.21 17.64 -9.44
C PRO A 176 6.54 17.89 -7.96
N SER A 177 6.12 19.03 -7.40
CA SER A 177 6.31 19.36 -5.98
C SER A 177 5.48 18.47 -5.03
N GLN A 178 4.43 17.81 -5.53
CA GLN A 178 3.61 16.87 -4.77
C GLN A 178 4.17 15.45 -4.79
N HIS A 179 5.20 15.17 -5.61
CA HIS A 179 5.90 13.88 -5.66
C HIS A 179 6.93 13.77 -4.52
N ARG A 180 6.48 13.98 -3.29
CA ARG A 180 7.36 13.94 -2.11
C ARG A 180 7.54 12.51 -1.62
N ARG A 181 8.79 12.06 -1.50
CA ARG A 181 9.14 10.84 -0.77
C ARG A 181 9.33 11.15 0.71
N LEU A 182 8.88 10.25 1.56
CA LEU A 182 9.15 10.30 2.99
C LEU A 182 10.63 10.05 3.25
N ARG A 183 11.12 10.63 4.35
CA ARG A 183 12.51 10.51 4.79
C ARG A 183 12.61 9.57 5.98
N GLU A 184 13.83 9.15 6.24
CA GLU A 184 14.20 8.49 7.48
C GLU A 184 14.78 9.53 8.45
N VAL A 185 14.57 9.33 9.74
CA VAL A 185 15.18 10.12 10.81
C VAL A 185 16.69 9.86 10.83
N GLN A 186 17.49 10.93 10.78
CA GLN A 186 18.94 10.83 10.93
C GLN A 186 19.31 10.83 12.41
N LEU A 187 19.91 9.74 12.89
CA LEU A 187 20.38 9.62 14.26
C LEU A 187 21.69 10.41 14.46
N PRO A 188 21.86 11.11 15.60
CA PRO A 188 23.11 11.81 15.92
C PRO A 188 24.24 10.83 16.25
N ASP A 189 25.46 11.20 15.85
CA ASP A 189 26.66 10.40 16.09
C ASP A 189 26.93 10.21 17.59
N GLY A 190 27.40 9.01 17.96
CA GLY A 190 27.79 8.67 19.33
C GLY A 190 26.63 8.58 20.34
N CYS A 191 25.38 8.69 19.88
CA CYS A 191 24.20 8.61 20.72
C CYS A 191 23.56 7.21 20.66
N TYR A 192 22.80 6.87 21.69
CA TYR A 192 21.92 5.70 21.69
C TYR A 192 20.55 6.09 22.25
N PHE A 193 19.51 5.47 21.71
CA PHE A 193 18.14 5.66 22.15
C PHE A 193 17.52 4.30 22.45
N VAL A 194 16.66 4.24 23.46
CA VAL A 194 15.98 3.01 23.84
C VAL A 194 14.50 3.32 23.99
N HIS A 195 13.68 2.67 23.17
CA HIS A 195 12.25 2.64 23.32
C HIS A 195 11.84 1.29 23.91
N LYS A 196 11.00 1.30 24.94
CA LYS A 196 10.55 0.09 25.64
C LYS A 196 9.04 0.03 25.64
N VAL A 197 8.51 -1.10 25.21
CA VAL A 197 7.08 -1.42 25.25
C VAL A 197 6.90 -2.76 25.95
N LYS A 198 5.85 -2.87 26.74
CA LYS A 198 5.48 -4.12 27.40
C LYS A 198 4.45 -4.84 26.53
N ASN A 199 4.67 -6.13 26.30
CA ASN A 199 3.65 -7.01 25.73
C ASN A 199 2.91 -7.67 26.90
N ASP A 200 1.59 -7.50 26.96
CA ASP A 200 0.76 -8.04 28.04
C ASP A 200 0.23 -9.46 27.76
N ILE A 201 0.57 -10.04 26.61
CA ILE A 201 0.05 -11.33 26.13
C ILE A 201 1.12 -12.43 26.17
N HIS A 202 2.33 -12.15 25.69
CA HIS A 202 3.43 -13.11 25.68
C HIS A 202 4.35 -12.90 26.89
N GLU A 203 4.74 -13.99 27.56
CA GLU A 203 5.72 -13.95 28.67
C GLU A 203 7.17 -13.73 28.20
N ASN A 204 7.42 -13.93 26.91
CA ASN A 204 8.73 -13.72 26.29
C ASN A 204 9.00 -12.23 26.03
N SER A 205 10.27 -11.89 25.83
CA SER A 205 10.69 -10.56 25.37
C SER A 205 11.28 -10.63 23.96
N GLY A 206 11.28 -9.49 23.27
CA GLY A 206 11.89 -9.31 21.96
C GLY A 206 12.66 -7.99 21.93
N ILE A 207 13.76 -7.97 21.19
CA ILE A 207 14.59 -6.78 21.02
C ILE A 207 15.03 -6.69 19.57
N GLU A 208 14.96 -5.49 19.01
CA GLU A 208 15.62 -5.13 17.78
C GLU A 208 16.65 -4.05 18.08
N VAL A 209 17.86 -4.22 17.54
CA VAL A 209 18.95 -3.24 17.66
C VAL A 209 19.26 -2.72 16.27
N TYR A 210 18.92 -1.45 16.03
CA TYR A 210 19.12 -0.80 14.74
C TYR A 210 20.37 0.08 14.77
N TYR A 211 21.35 -0.25 13.92
CA TYR A 211 22.54 0.57 13.69
C TYR A 211 22.40 1.28 12.34
N GLN A 212 22.15 2.59 12.36
CA GLN A 212 22.05 3.38 11.14
C GLN A 212 23.45 3.67 10.55
N CYS A 213 23.70 3.20 9.33
CA CYS A 213 25.03 3.25 8.69
C CYS A 213 25.18 4.36 7.63
N GLY A 214 24.13 5.13 7.35
CA GLY A 214 24.14 6.23 6.39
C GLY A 214 23.32 5.97 5.12
N GLN A 215 23.40 6.90 4.17
CA GLN A 215 22.63 6.84 2.92
C GLN A 215 23.12 5.73 2.00
N GLN A 216 22.17 4.98 1.41
CA GLN A 216 22.47 3.96 0.42
C GLN A 216 23.28 4.51 -0.75
N ASN A 217 24.40 3.86 -1.02
CA ASN A 217 25.25 4.07 -2.19
C ASN A 217 26.05 2.79 -2.41
N THR A 218 26.66 2.62 -3.59
CA THR A 218 27.36 1.37 -3.93
C THR A 218 28.39 0.98 -2.86
N GLN A 219 29.22 1.91 -2.40
CA GLN A 219 30.26 1.61 -1.41
C GLN A 219 29.67 1.22 -0.05
N SER A 220 28.76 2.03 0.50
CA SER A 220 28.14 1.77 1.80
C SER A 220 27.35 0.46 1.80
N ASN A 221 26.60 0.18 0.72
CA ASN A 221 25.83 -1.06 0.60
C ASN A 221 26.76 -2.27 0.61
N MET A 222 27.82 -2.26 -0.20
CA MET A 222 28.77 -3.38 -0.25
C MET A 222 29.51 -3.59 1.08
N LEU A 223 29.87 -2.51 1.79
CA LEU A 223 30.51 -2.63 3.11
C LEU A 223 29.59 -3.30 4.14
N ILE A 224 28.31 -2.89 4.18
CA ILE A 224 27.32 -3.46 5.10
C ILE A 224 27.01 -4.90 4.72
N GLU A 225 26.76 -5.19 3.44
CA GLU A 225 26.46 -6.55 2.96
C GLU A 225 27.62 -7.51 3.23
N LEU A 226 28.87 -7.08 2.98
CA LEU A 226 30.06 -7.88 3.26
C LEU A 226 30.25 -8.13 4.77
N PHE A 227 29.94 -7.16 5.62
CA PHE A 227 30.01 -7.34 7.07
C PHE A 227 28.97 -8.34 7.59
N CYS A 228 27.81 -8.44 6.92
CA CYS A 228 26.72 -9.35 7.28
C CYS A 228 26.83 -10.76 6.66
N GLN A 229 27.79 -11.00 5.76
CA GLN A 229 27.96 -12.27 5.04
C GLN A 229 28.57 -13.37 5.93
#